data_AF-A0A916DWI0-F1
#
_entry.id   AF-A0A916DWI0-F1
#
_cell.length_a   1.000
_cell.length_b   1.000
_cell.length_c   1.000
_cell.angle_alpha   90.00
_cell.angle_beta   90.00
_cell.angle_gamma   90.00
#
_symmetry.space_group_name_H-M   'P 1'
#
loop_
_entity.id
_entity.type
_entity.pdbx_description
1 polymer ?
#
loop_
_entity_poly.entity_id
_entity_poly.type
_entity_poly.pdbx_seq_one_letter_code
_entity_poly.pdbx_strand_id
1 'polypeptide(L)'
;MTNRKLIKAFKQGGTGNCVSIAIIKAGIEIFGLNNIFNHYWKDDNCYVIMRDGKELSFSKSELNKATKKSKFILLKDKSVFNYANLCFAAMAKRAQMEDNDGNENMSFSEAIRSLNTGEYYLEGPHWIGLRHHIRSIGRKHIWQYKGVIGASKKHCFFASKGLEDDYGRINKINLTERLFCKWFRISEKAIF
;
A
#
# COMPACT_ATOMS: atom_id res chain seq x y z
N MET A 1 -13.41 -4.87 8.84
CA MET A 1 -13.50 -3.39 8.76
C MET A 1 -14.27 -2.98 7.51
N THR A 2 -15.03 -1.88 7.51
CA THR A 2 -15.76 -1.41 6.31
C THR A 2 -14.86 -0.54 5.43
N ASN A 3 -15.07 -0.56 4.10
CA ASN A 3 -14.35 0.30 3.15
C ASN A 3 -14.41 1.80 3.53
N ARG A 4 -15.58 2.28 3.98
CA ARG A 4 -15.76 3.66 4.44
C ARG A 4 -14.89 4.01 5.65
N LYS A 5 -14.76 3.10 6.62
CA LYS A 5 -13.88 3.28 7.78
C LYS A 5 -12.42 3.33 7.34
N LEU A 6 -12.02 2.44 6.43
CA LEU A 6 -10.66 2.38 5.91
C LEU A 6 -10.26 3.63 5.10
N ILE A 7 -11.16 4.16 4.26
CA ILE A 7 -10.94 5.43 3.54
C ILE A 7 -10.70 6.57 4.54
N LYS A 8 -11.52 6.64 5.60
CA LYS A 8 -11.46 7.66 6.65
C LYS A 8 -10.40 7.41 7.73
N ALA A 9 -9.60 6.36 7.63
CA ALA A 9 -8.61 6.02 8.64
C ALA A 9 -7.37 6.92 8.54
N PHE A 10 -6.84 7.05 7.33
CA PHE A 10 -5.68 7.87 6.99
C PHE A 10 -5.75 8.27 5.52
N LYS A 11 -4.96 9.26 5.11
CA LYS A 11 -4.91 9.71 3.72
C LYS A 11 -3.49 10.06 3.29
N GLN A 12 -3.37 10.34 1.99
CA GLN A 12 -2.20 10.95 1.41
C GLN A 12 -2.01 12.39 1.92
N GLY A 13 -0.77 12.72 2.28
CA GLY A 13 -0.34 14.05 2.70
C GLY A 13 0.55 14.79 1.69
N GLY A 14 1.14 14.12 0.72
CA GLY A 14 1.96 14.75 -0.32
C GLY A 14 2.01 13.93 -1.60
N THR A 15 2.57 14.48 -2.67
CA THR A 15 2.70 13.78 -3.96
C THR A 15 3.69 12.61 -3.87
N GLY A 16 3.39 11.51 -4.58
CA GLY A 16 4.31 10.40 -4.85
C GLY A 16 4.09 9.10 -4.05
N ASN A 17 3.42 9.11 -2.90
CA ASN A 17 3.17 7.91 -2.08
C ASN A 17 1.82 7.22 -2.36
N CYS A 18 1.16 7.61 -3.44
CA CYS A 18 -0.20 7.16 -3.78
C CYS A 18 -0.29 5.64 -3.99
N VAL A 19 0.75 5.04 -4.58
CA VAL A 19 0.86 3.59 -4.79
C VAL A 19 0.85 2.84 -3.45
N SER A 20 1.67 3.28 -2.49
CA SER A 20 1.75 2.68 -1.16
C SER A 20 0.42 2.75 -0.41
N ILE A 21 -0.27 3.89 -0.46
CA ILE A 21 -1.57 4.03 0.21
C ILE A 21 -2.61 3.12 -0.41
N ALA A 22 -2.69 3.09 -1.74
CA ALA A 22 -3.66 2.29 -2.46
C ALA A 22 -3.48 0.79 -2.17
N ILE A 23 -2.24 0.29 -2.25
CA ILE A 23 -1.95 -1.14 -2.01
C ILE A 23 -2.12 -1.52 -0.54
N ILE A 24 -1.71 -0.68 0.41
CA ILE A 24 -1.89 -0.93 1.84
C ILE A 24 -3.38 -1.01 2.17
N LYS A 25 -4.20 -0.05 1.72
CA LYS A 25 -5.65 -0.11 1.96
C LYS A 25 -6.28 -1.32 1.29
N ALA A 26 -5.92 -1.64 0.05
CA ALA A 26 -6.43 -2.84 -0.61
C ALA A 26 -6.07 -4.12 0.16
N GLY A 27 -4.81 -4.24 0.62
CA GLY A 27 -4.35 -5.35 1.44
C GLY A 27 -5.08 -5.45 2.78
N ILE A 28 -5.26 -4.34 3.50
CA ILE A 28 -5.99 -4.30 4.78
C ILE A 28 -7.43 -4.73 4.60
N GLU A 29 -8.09 -4.33 3.50
CA GLU A 29 -9.48 -4.74 3.27
C GLU A 29 -9.63 -6.23 3.00
N ILE A 30 -8.67 -6.83 2.29
CA ILE A 30 -8.70 -8.24 1.91
C ILE A 30 -8.22 -9.14 3.05
N PHE A 31 -7.07 -8.86 3.64
CA PHE A 31 -6.46 -9.76 4.65
C PHE A 31 -6.79 -9.37 6.09
N GLY A 32 -7.22 -8.13 6.33
CA GLY A 32 -7.46 -7.59 7.66
C GLY A 32 -6.29 -6.79 8.22
N LEU A 33 -6.58 -6.05 9.29
CA LEU A 33 -5.58 -5.30 10.05
C LEU A 33 -4.54 -6.27 10.63
N ASN A 34 -3.26 -5.94 10.53
CA ASN A 34 -2.14 -6.77 10.99
C ASN A 34 -1.89 -8.08 10.21
N ASN A 35 -2.60 -8.32 9.10
CA ASN A 35 -2.60 -9.62 8.41
C ASN A 35 -2.16 -9.57 6.94
N ILE A 36 -1.68 -8.43 6.42
CA ILE A 36 -1.11 -8.40 5.05
C ILE A 36 0.09 -9.33 4.96
N PHE A 37 0.91 -9.41 6.00
CA PHE A 37 2.04 -10.30 6.16
C PHE A 37 2.15 -10.71 7.64
N ASN A 38 2.88 -11.79 7.91
CA ASN A 38 3.17 -12.19 9.29
C ASN A 38 4.26 -11.29 9.84
N HIS A 39 4.13 -10.85 11.09
CA HIS A 39 5.15 -10.06 11.75
C HIS A 39 5.14 -10.26 13.27
N TYR A 40 6.31 -10.10 13.89
CA TYR A 40 6.47 -10.09 15.34
C TYR A 40 7.64 -9.21 15.75
N TRP A 41 7.62 -8.73 16.99
CA TRP A 41 8.72 -7.96 17.56
C TRP A 41 9.56 -8.84 18.47
N LYS A 42 10.89 -8.72 18.33
CA LYS A 42 11.87 -9.23 19.29
C LYS A 42 12.89 -8.12 19.54
N ASP A 43 13.00 -7.72 20.79
CA ASP A 43 13.83 -6.61 21.25
C ASP A 43 13.54 -5.30 20.48
N ASP A 44 14.48 -4.84 19.65
CA ASP A 44 14.32 -3.62 18.84
C ASP A 44 13.91 -3.87 17.39
N ASN A 45 13.77 -5.13 16.98
CA ASN A 45 13.51 -5.48 15.58
C ASN A 45 12.11 -6.08 15.38
N CYS A 46 11.46 -5.63 14.31
CA CYS A 46 10.27 -6.27 13.76
C CYS A 46 10.71 -7.21 12.65
N TYR A 47 10.38 -8.49 12.79
CA TYR A 47 10.59 -9.52 11.77
C TYR A 47 9.33 -9.66 10.95
N VAL A 48 9.47 -9.74 9.63
CA VAL A 48 8.36 -9.80 8.67
C VAL A 48 8.59 -10.96 7.72
N ILE A 49 7.54 -11.77 7.54
CA ILE A 49 7.46 -12.79 6.49
C ILE A 49 6.30 -12.40 5.58
N MET A 50 6.64 -11.93 4.38
CA MET A 50 5.69 -11.51 3.36
C MET A 50 4.98 -12.71 2.70
N ARG A 51 3.81 -12.46 2.08
CA ARG A 51 3.00 -13.50 1.44
C ARG A 51 3.64 -14.13 0.20
N ASP A 52 4.61 -13.44 -0.41
CA ASP A 52 5.40 -13.98 -1.51
C ASP A 52 6.70 -14.66 -1.05
N GLY A 53 6.84 -14.90 0.26
CA GLY A 53 7.97 -15.59 0.87
C GLY A 53 9.17 -14.70 1.19
N LYS A 54 9.13 -13.39 0.89
CA LYS A 54 10.23 -12.49 1.25
C LYS A 54 10.30 -12.30 2.77
N GLU A 55 11.45 -12.58 3.34
CA GLU A 55 11.75 -12.30 4.74
C GLU A 55 12.59 -11.02 4.87
N LEU A 56 12.27 -10.21 5.87
CA LEU A 56 13.02 -9.01 6.21
C LEU A 56 12.83 -8.65 7.69
N SER A 57 13.70 -7.77 8.18
CA SER A 57 13.51 -7.15 9.50
C SER A 57 13.86 -5.68 9.46
N PHE A 58 13.18 -4.87 10.27
CA PHE A 58 13.51 -3.47 10.48
C PHE A 58 13.42 -3.09 11.96
N SER A 59 14.25 -2.14 12.37
CA SER A 59 14.34 -1.65 13.75
C SER A 59 13.20 -0.69 14.11
N LYS A 60 13.01 -0.41 15.41
CA LYS A 60 12.12 0.69 15.85
C LYS A 60 12.56 2.04 15.31
N SER A 61 13.87 2.26 15.17
CA SER A 61 14.43 3.47 14.58
C SER A 61 14.02 3.64 13.11
N GLU A 62 14.10 2.57 12.32
CA GLU A 62 13.62 2.55 10.94
C GLU A 62 12.11 2.77 10.86
N LEU A 63 11.31 2.12 11.72
CA LEU A 63 9.87 2.38 11.79
C LEU A 63 9.55 3.84 12.12
N ASN A 64 10.26 4.46 13.06
CA ASN A 64 10.09 5.86 13.41
C ASN A 64 10.44 6.77 12.23
N LYS A 65 11.56 6.50 11.55
CA LYS A 65 11.97 7.23 10.34
C LYS A 65 10.94 7.10 9.23
N ALA A 66 10.45 5.89 8.96
CA ALA A 66 9.40 5.61 7.99
C ALA A 66 8.10 6.35 8.34
N THR A 67 7.67 6.32 9.61
CA THR A 67 6.47 7.01 10.08
C THR A 67 6.54 8.51 9.88
N LYS A 68 7.70 9.12 10.18
CA LYS A 68 7.91 10.57 9.98
C LYS A 68 7.96 10.98 8.51
N LYS A 69 8.38 10.07 7.62
CA LYS A 69 8.66 10.36 6.21
C LYS A 69 7.69 9.70 5.22
N SER A 70 6.71 8.92 5.67
CA SER A 70 5.70 8.27 4.82
C SER A 70 4.78 9.27 4.12
N LYS A 71 4.71 10.51 4.63
CA LYS A 71 3.74 11.54 4.22
C LYS A 71 2.28 11.07 4.38
N PHE A 72 2.01 10.10 5.25
CA PHE A 72 0.65 9.70 5.61
C PHE A 72 0.08 10.68 6.63
N ILE A 73 -1.21 11.03 6.48
CA ILE A 73 -1.93 11.89 7.43
C ILE A 73 -2.98 11.03 8.14
N LEU A 74 -2.90 10.99 9.46
CA LEU A 74 -3.92 10.38 10.32
C LEU A 74 -5.25 11.13 10.16
N LEU A 75 -6.33 10.38 10.03
CA LEU A 75 -7.70 10.91 10.08
C LEU A 75 -8.40 10.39 11.33
N LYS A 76 -9.17 9.29 11.23
CA LYS A 76 -10.04 8.84 12.34
C LYS A 76 -9.58 7.58 13.07
N ASP A 77 -8.65 6.82 12.52
CA ASP A 77 -8.29 5.50 13.07
C ASP A 77 -6.78 5.34 13.24
N LYS A 78 -6.32 5.52 14.48
CA LYS A 78 -4.90 5.41 14.85
C LYS A 78 -4.36 3.99 14.70
N SER A 79 -5.19 2.97 14.90
CA SER A 79 -4.75 1.56 14.77
C SER A 79 -4.40 1.23 13.31
N VAL A 80 -5.27 1.62 12.38
CA VAL A 80 -5.06 1.47 10.94
C VAL A 80 -3.90 2.34 10.46
N PHE A 81 -3.79 3.58 10.96
CA PHE A 81 -2.66 4.46 10.63
C PHE A 81 -1.31 3.90 11.09
N ASN A 82 -1.24 3.36 12.31
CA ASN A 82 0.00 2.76 12.81
C ASN A 82 0.38 1.53 11.98
N TYR A 83 -0.57 0.65 11.68
CA TYR A 83 -0.31 -0.50 10.83
C TYR A 83 0.09 -0.11 9.40
N ALA A 84 -0.51 0.95 8.85
CA ALA A 84 -0.12 1.47 7.54
C ALA A 84 1.34 1.96 7.53
N ASN A 85 1.81 2.63 8.58
CA ASN A 85 3.22 3.03 8.68
C ASN A 85 4.15 1.82 8.89
N LEU A 86 3.71 0.78 9.59
CA LEU A 86 4.44 -0.49 9.69
C LEU A 86 4.58 -1.16 8.31
N CYS A 87 3.50 -1.22 7.54
CA CYS A 87 3.52 -1.72 6.16
C CYS A 87 4.47 -0.88 5.28
N PHE A 88 4.43 0.45 5.41
CA PHE A 88 5.34 1.34 4.66
C PHE A 88 6.81 1.11 5.04
N ALA A 89 7.12 0.86 6.32
CA ALA A 89 8.46 0.51 6.76
C ALA A 89 8.93 -0.83 6.15
N ALA A 90 8.06 -1.83 6.09
CA ALA A 90 8.35 -3.12 5.45
C ALA A 90 8.60 -2.95 3.94
N MET A 91 7.79 -2.15 3.25
CA MET A 91 7.99 -1.80 1.84
C MET A 91 9.33 -1.12 1.61
N ALA A 92 9.65 -0.09 2.41
CA ALA A 92 10.92 0.64 2.32
C ALA A 92 12.11 -0.29 2.61
N LYS A 93 11.98 -1.22 3.55
CA LYS A 93 13.04 -2.17 3.85
C LYS A 93 13.30 -3.12 2.70
N ARG A 94 12.24 -3.60 2.04
CA ARG A 94 12.39 -4.44 0.85
C ARG A 94 12.99 -3.66 -0.31
N ALA A 95 12.52 -2.44 -0.57
CA ALA A 95 13.08 -1.56 -1.60
C ALA A 95 14.58 -1.28 -1.35
N GLN A 96 14.97 -1.10 -0.09
CA GLN A 96 16.38 -0.99 0.30
C GLN A 96 17.18 -2.26 -0.03
N MET A 97 16.68 -3.43 0.37
CA MET A 97 17.38 -4.72 0.18
C MET A 97 17.49 -5.15 -1.29
N GLU A 98 16.63 -4.61 -2.16
CA GLU A 98 16.55 -4.95 -3.58
C GLU A 98 17.08 -3.81 -4.46
N ASP A 99 17.79 -2.84 -3.86
CA ASP A 99 18.43 -1.70 -4.54
C ASP A 99 17.49 -1.00 -5.53
N ASN A 100 16.30 -0.60 -5.05
CA ASN A 100 15.26 0.00 -5.89
C ASN A 100 15.80 1.14 -6.78
N ASP A 101 15.30 1.18 -8.02
CA ASP A 101 15.76 2.09 -9.08
C ASP A 101 17.23 1.91 -9.49
N GLY A 102 17.85 0.77 -9.16
CA GLY A 102 19.23 0.46 -9.53
C GLY A 102 20.29 1.22 -8.73
N ASN A 103 19.91 1.74 -7.55
CA ASN A 103 20.85 2.44 -6.66
C ASN A 103 21.61 1.42 -5.82
N GLU A 104 22.80 1.00 -6.26
CA GLU A 104 23.65 0.09 -5.49
C GLU A 104 23.91 0.64 -4.07
N ASN A 105 23.76 -0.22 -3.06
CA ASN A 105 23.91 0.13 -1.63
C ASN A 105 22.88 1.15 -1.15
N MET A 106 21.64 1.05 -1.61
CA MET A 106 20.56 1.97 -1.23
C MET A 106 20.43 2.06 0.30
N SER A 107 20.47 3.26 0.85
CA SER A 107 20.15 3.48 2.27
C SER A 107 18.64 3.42 2.51
N PHE A 108 18.22 3.07 3.73
CA PHE A 108 16.80 3.08 4.10
C PHE A 108 16.14 4.46 3.89
N SER A 109 16.90 5.55 4.03
CA SER A 109 16.40 6.90 3.77
C SER A 109 16.13 7.13 2.27
N GLU A 110 16.97 6.58 1.40
CA GLU A 110 16.80 6.63 -0.05
C GLU A 110 15.64 5.74 -0.50
N ALA A 111 15.48 4.55 0.08
CA ALA A 111 14.33 3.70 -0.18
C ALA A 111 12.99 4.37 0.22
N ILE A 112 12.95 5.09 1.35
CA ILE A 112 11.78 5.92 1.68
C ILE A 112 11.56 7.01 0.62
N ARG A 113 12.64 7.60 0.10
CA ARG A 113 12.54 8.66 -0.91
C ARG A 113 12.00 8.11 -2.22
N SER A 114 12.47 6.96 -2.70
CA SER A 114 11.98 6.34 -3.95
C SER A 114 10.48 6.06 -3.87
N LEU A 115 10.03 5.42 -2.79
CA LEU A 115 8.60 5.15 -2.55
C LEU A 115 7.73 6.41 -2.46
N ASN A 116 8.35 7.58 -2.28
CA ASN A 116 7.70 8.89 -2.18
C ASN A 116 7.87 9.76 -3.44
N THR A 117 8.60 9.31 -4.47
CA THR A 117 8.80 10.05 -5.73
C THR A 117 7.90 9.58 -6.87
N GLY A 118 7.03 8.61 -6.62
CA GLY A 118 6.06 8.11 -7.58
C GLY A 118 6.53 6.80 -8.21
N GLU A 119 6.31 5.71 -7.46
CA GLU A 119 6.52 4.34 -7.95
C GLU A 119 5.61 4.03 -9.14
N TYR A 120 6.05 3.12 -10.00
CA TYR A 120 5.16 2.54 -10.98
C TYR A 120 4.08 1.73 -10.25
N TYR A 121 2.81 1.88 -10.64
CA TYR A 121 1.68 1.31 -9.89
C TYR A 121 1.70 -0.23 -9.77
N LEU A 122 2.49 -0.93 -10.59
CA LEU A 122 2.70 -2.38 -10.47
C LEU A 122 3.79 -2.77 -9.47
N GLU A 123 4.59 -1.84 -8.98
CA GLU A 123 5.68 -2.11 -8.02
C GLU A 123 5.16 -2.18 -6.58
N GLY A 124 4.10 -1.43 -6.25
CA GLY A 124 3.47 -1.46 -4.93
C GLY A 124 3.16 -2.87 -4.41
N PRO A 125 2.47 -3.73 -5.19
CA PRO A 125 2.23 -5.13 -4.83
C PRO A 125 3.51 -5.92 -4.56
N HIS A 126 4.58 -5.68 -5.31
CA HIS A 126 5.88 -6.32 -5.06
C HIS A 126 6.46 -5.87 -3.73
N TRP A 127 6.51 -4.56 -3.46
CA TRP A 127 7.11 -4.03 -2.23
C TRP A 127 6.43 -4.51 -0.95
N ILE A 128 5.11 -4.75 -0.99
CA ILE A 128 4.36 -5.25 0.17
C ILE A 128 4.21 -6.78 0.19
N GLY A 129 4.78 -7.49 -0.80
CA GLY A 129 4.75 -8.95 -0.89
C GLY A 129 3.43 -9.55 -1.37
N LEU A 130 2.66 -8.79 -2.14
CA LEU A 130 1.38 -9.17 -2.75
C LEU A 130 1.48 -9.42 -4.26
N ARG A 131 2.67 -9.64 -4.81
CA ARG A 131 2.87 -9.86 -6.27
C ARG A 131 2.03 -11.02 -6.84
N HIS A 132 1.83 -12.08 -6.05
CA HIS A 132 0.98 -13.22 -6.43
C HIS A 132 -0.49 -13.01 -6.05
N HIS A 133 -0.86 -11.90 -5.45
CA HIS A 133 -2.22 -11.62 -4.98
C HIS A 133 -2.91 -10.50 -5.75
N ILE A 134 -2.31 -9.99 -6.83
CA ILE A 134 -2.90 -8.93 -7.66
C ILE A 134 -3.32 -9.47 -9.02
N ARG A 135 -4.49 -9.01 -9.51
CA ARG A 135 -4.93 -9.27 -10.88
C ARG A 135 -5.61 -8.07 -11.50
N SER A 136 -5.49 -7.92 -12.82
CA SER A 136 -6.25 -6.93 -13.57
C SER A 136 -7.74 -7.27 -13.57
N ILE A 137 -8.60 -6.25 -13.54
CA ILE A 137 -10.05 -6.39 -13.67
C ILE A 137 -10.58 -5.42 -14.72
N GLY A 138 -11.63 -5.84 -15.43
CA GLY A 138 -12.35 -4.96 -16.33
C GLY A 138 -13.16 -3.91 -15.56
N ARG A 139 -13.24 -2.69 -16.10
CA ARG A 139 -13.95 -1.54 -15.51
C ARG A 139 -15.40 -1.86 -15.10
N LYS A 140 -16.08 -2.72 -15.85
CA LYS A 140 -17.47 -3.14 -15.56
C LYS A 140 -17.64 -3.88 -14.22
N HIS A 141 -16.54 -4.40 -13.64
CA HIS A 141 -16.59 -5.21 -12.41
C HIS A 141 -16.17 -4.45 -11.14
N ILE A 142 -15.78 -3.18 -11.23
CA ILE A 142 -15.24 -2.45 -10.08
C ILE A 142 -16.23 -2.41 -8.90
N TRP A 143 -17.52 -2.27 -9.19
CA TRP A 143 -18.60 -2.23 -8.21
C TRP A 143 -18.79 -3.55 -7.45
N GLN A 144 -18.27 -4.66 -7.98
CA GLN A 144 -18.47 -6.02 -7.44
C GLN A 144 -17.37 -6.42 -6.45
N TYR A 145 -16.23 -5.73 -6.45
CA TYR A 145 -15.04 -6.19 -5.74
C TYR A 145 -14.61 -5.27 -4.60
N LYS A 146 -14.03 -5.91 -3.57
CA LYS A 146 -13.25 -5.27 -2.51
C LYS A 146 -11.77 -5.23 -2.92
N GLY A 147 -10.98 -4.41 -2.24
CA GLY A 147 -9.53 -4.37 -2.41
C GLY A 147 -9.11 -3.96 -3.82
N VAL A 148 -9.80 -2.99 -4.40
CA VAL A 148 -9.55 -2.53 -5.78
C VAL A 148 -8.54 -1.39 -5.75
N ILE A 149 -7.70 -1.35 -6.78
CA ILE A 149 -6.75 -0.28 -7.04
C ILE A 149 -7.06 0.29 -8.41
N GLY A 150 -7.32 1.59 -8.46
CA GLY A 150 -7.41 2.36 -9.70
C GLY A 150 -6.08 3.06 -9.95
N ALA A 151 -5.52 2.92 -11.15
CA ALA A 151 -4.24 3.51 -11.52
C ALA A 151 -4.30 4.25 -12.85
N SER A 152 -3.83 5.50 -12.85
CA SER A 152 -3.57 6.32 -14.03
C SER A 152 -2.08 6.58 -14.17
N LYS A 153 -1.65 7.30 -15.22
CA LYS A 153 -0.24 7.70 -15.39
C LYS A 153 0.32 8.56 -14.24
N LYS A 154 -0.53 9.25 -13.48
CA LYS A 154 -0.11 10.22 -12.45
C LYS A 154 -0.58 9.88 -11.03
N HIS A 155 -1.46 8.88 -10.88
CA HIS A 155 -2.15 8.66 -9.62
C HIS A 155 -2.64 7.22 -9.46
N CYS A 156 -2.47 6.69 -8.26
CA CYS A 156 -2.96 5.39 -7.82
C CYS A 156 -3.84 5.61 -6.58
N PHE A 157 -5.01 4.98 -6.53
CA PHE A 157 -5.96 5.17 -5.44
C PHE A 157 -6.66 3.87 -5.06
N PHE A 158 -7.04 3.79 -3.79
CA PHE A 158 -7.85 2.69 -3.27
C PHE A 158 -9.31 2.86 -3.69
N ALA A 159 -9.92 1.76 -4.09
CA ALA A 159 -11.35 1.67 -4.34
C ALA A 159 -11.92 0.37 -3.77
N SER A 160 -13.21 0.38 -3.46
CA SER A 160 -13.92 -0.81 -3.01
C SER A 160 -15.41 -0.66 -3.20
N LYS A 161 -16.02 -1.64 -3.86
CA LYS A 161 -17.46 -1.71 -4.13
C LYS A 161 -17.99 -0.40 -4.74
N GLY A 162 -17.24 0.16 -5.68
CA GLY A 162 -17.64 1.39 -6.38
C GLY A 162 -17.41 2.71 -5.65
N LEU A 163 -16.83 2.66 -4.46
CA LEU A 163 -16.37 3.86 -3.74
C LEU A 163 -14.87 4.01 -3.95
N GLU A 164 -14.41 5.25 -4.17
CA GLU A 164 -12.99 5.58 -4.25
C GLU A 164 -12.55 6.43 -3.06
N ASP A 165 -11.26 6.30 -2.74
CA ASP A 165 -10.52 7.14 -1.81
C ASP A 165 -9.98 8.37 -2.55
N ASP A 166 -10.67 9.49 -2.40
CA ASP A 166 -10.24 10.81 -2.88
C ASP A 166 -9.61 11.58 -1.73
N TYR A 167 -8.35 11.26 -1.42
CA TYR A 167 -7.59 11.87 -0.33
C TYR A 167 -8.34 11.83 1.02
N GLY A 168 -8.90 10.66 1.37
CA GLY A 168 -9.67 10.44 2.60
C GLY A 168 -11.15 10.85 2.50
N ARG A 169 -11.58 11.43 1.38
CA ARG A 169 -13.00 11.64 1.04
C ARG A 169 -13.53 10.41 0.33
N ILE A 170 -14.80 10.11 0.57
CA ILE A 170 -15.47 8.96 -0.03
C ILE A 170 -16.30 9.47 -1.19
N ASN A 171 -15.89 9.17 -2.41
CA ASN A 171 -16.64 9.49 -3.62
C ASN A 171 -17.14 8.20 -4.29
N LYS A 172 -18.19 8.33 -5.10
CA LYS A 172 -18.53 7.27 -6.07
C LYS A 172 -17.56 7.36 -7.23
N ILE A 173 -17.17 6.22 -7.78
CA ILE A 173 -16.29 6.20 -8.95
C ILE A 173 -17.00 6.83 -10.13
N ASN A 174 -16.40 7.89 -10.67
CA ASN A 174 -16.85 8.53 -11.89
C ASN A 174 -16.18 7.86 -13.10
N LEU A 175 -16.94 7.14 -13.92
CA LEU A 175 -16.40 6.36 -15.04
C LEU A 175 -15.87 7.20 -16.21
N THR A 176 -16.35 8.44 -16.36
CA THR A 176 -15.83 9.38 -17.38
C THR A 176 -14.50 9.95 -16.93
N GLU A 177 -14.37 10.40 -15.68
CA GLU A 177 -13.09 10.90 -15.13
C GLU A 177 -12.03 9.79 -15.02
N ARG A 178 -12.45 8.55 -14.77
CA ARG A 178 -11.56 7.39 -14.65
C ARG A 178 -11.48 6.55 -15.92
N LEU A 179 -11.83 7.11 -17.08
CA LEU A 179 -11.89 6.39 -18.36
C LEU A 179 -10.57 5.69 -18.71
N PHE A 180 -9.45 6.35 -18.46
CA PHE A 180 -8.11 5.84 -18.77
C PHE A 180 -7.42 5.13 -17.60
N CYS A 181 -8.13 4.89 -16.50
CA CYS A 181 -7.57 4.13 -15.38
C CYS A 181 -7.50 2.65 -15.73
N LYS A 182 -6.34 2.05 -15.42
CA LYS A 182 -6.22 0.60 -15.27
C LYS A 182 -6.75 0.21 -13.90
N TRP A 183 -7.34 -0.97 -13.83
CA TRP A 183 -7.97 -1.46 -12.61
C TRP A 183 -7.40 -2.82 -12.23
N PHE A 184 -7.11 -2.95 -10.95
CA PHE A 184 -6.59 -4.17 -10.35
C PHE A 184 -7.38 -4.49 -9.10
N ARG A 185 -7.36 -5.75 -8.69
CA ARG A 185 -7.85 -6.15 -7.37
C ARG A 185 -6.82 -7.02 -6.67
N ILE A 186 -6.84 -6.94 -5.35
CA ILE A 186 -6.18 -7.90 -4.48
C ILE A 186 -7.11 -9.10 -4.23
N SER A 187 -6.56 -10.31 -4.26
CA SER A 187 -7.27 -11.56 -3.98
C SER A 187 -6.67 -12.30 -2.80
N GLU A 188 -7.52 -12.95 -2.01
CA GLU A 188 -7.09 -13.80 -0.90
C GLU A 188 -6.26 -14.98 -1.38
N LYS A 189 -6.67 -15.61 -2.49
CA LYS A 189 -5.92 -16.69 -3.14
C LYS A 189 -4.76 -16.11 -3.94
N ALA A 190 -3.60 -16.76 -3.82
CA ALA A 190 -2.47 -16.52 -4.71
C ALA A 190 -2.83 -16.96 -6.14
N ILE A 191 -2.22 -16.29 -7.10
CA ILE A 191 -2.37 -16.46 -8.55
C ILE A 191 -0.96 -16.73 -9.06
N PHE A 192 -0.77 -17.91 -9.61
CA PHE A 192 0.46 -18.38 -10.26
C PHE A 192 0.24 -18.39 -11.77
#